data_AF-A0A5B0MW93-F1
#
_entry.id   AF-A0A5B0MW93-F1
#
_cell.length_a   1.000
_cell.length_b   1.000
_cell.length_c   1.000
_cell.angle_alpha   90.00
_cell.angle_beta   90.00
_cell.angle_gamma   90.00
#
_symmetry.space_group_name_H-M   'P 1'
#
loop_
_entity.id
_entity.type
_entity.pdbx_description
1 polymer ?
#
loop_
_entity_poly.entity_id
_entity_poly.type
_entity_poly.pdbx_seq_one_letter_code
_entity_poly.pdbx_strand_id
1 'polypeptide(L)'
;MDQPHGYEDNAVKLECPDSDPDSDPADHFSPGSRGSPAPSILSNTRHRFDLSMRDFLECCHIPPEDPAILKLLKDHQIHHWTAFKNVSKEELKELGFAFGPCQLIIAGVLRAN
;
A
#
# COMPACT_ATOMS: atom_id res chain seq x y z
N MET A 1 40.01 23.01 14.52
CA MET A 1 38.93 23.93 14.92
C MET A 1 38.98 25.08 13.92
N ASP A 2 38.02 25.13 13.01
CA ASP A 2 37.25 26.32 12.61
C ASP A 2 36.52 26.03 11.29
N GLN A 3 35.22 25.72 11.38
CA GLN A 3 34.29 25.90 10.26
C GLN A 3 33.39 27.08 10.68
N PRO A 4 33.41 28.21 9.95
CA PRO A 4 32.53 29.32 10.27
C PRO A 4 31.10 29.06 9.79
N HIS A 5 30.18 29.30 10.72
CA HIS A 5 28.74 29.45 10.54
C HIS A 5 28.39 30.51 9.47
N GLY A 6 27.35 30.24 8.69
CA GLY A 6 26.52 31.23 7.99
C GLY A 6 25.14 30.59 7.78
N TYR A 7 24.23 30.72 8.75
CA TYR A 7 23.24 31.80 8.93
C TYR A 7 22.19 31.85 7.81
N GLU A 8 20.97 31.69 8.27
CA GLU A 8 19.71 31.49 7.57
C GLU A 8 19.21 32.82 6.99
N ASP A 9 18.59 32.79 5.80
CA ASP A 9 17.70 33.88 5.36
C ASP A 9 16.37 33.28 4.91
N ASN A 10 15.48 33.15 5.88
CA ASN A 10 14.09 32.78 5.71
C ASN A 10 13.31 34.07 5.47
N ALA A 11 13.17 34.45 4.20
CA ALA A 11 12.42 35.63 3.79
C ALA A 11 10.91 35.40 3.93
N VAL A 12 10.39 35.56 5.15
CA VAL A 12 8.97 35.83 5.40
C VAL A 12 8.69 37.30 5.12
N LYS A 13 8.24 37.59 3.90
CA LYS A 13 7.65 38.91 3.58
C LYS A 13 6.14 38.84 3.81
N LEU A 14 5.74 39.43 4.93
CA LEU A 14 4.42 40.01 5.17
C LEU A 14 3.92 40.74 3.91
N GLU A 15 2.63 40.57 3.59
CA GLU A 15 1.70 41.70 3.43
C GLU A 15 0.28 41.16 3.25
N CYS A 16 -0.55 41.35 4.28
CA CYS A 16 -2.00 41.39 4.14
C CYS A 16 -2.40 42.87 4.12
N PRO A 17 -3.21 43.31 3.15
CA PRO A 17 -4.18 44.35 3.44
C PRO A 17 -5.59 43.87 3.07
N ASP A 18 -6.45 43.85 4.10
CA ASP A 18 -7.90 43.98 4.00
C ASP A 18 -8.26 45.12 3.03
N SER A 19 -9.18 44.85 2.10
CA SER A 19 -9.93 45.88 1.37
C SER A 19 -11.31 45.32 1.02
N ASP A 20 -12.16 45.48 2.03
CA ASP A 20 -13.55 45.90 2.04
C ASP A 20 -14.70 45.03 1.45
N PRO A 21 -15.83 45.02 2.18
CA PRO A 21 -17.04 44.25 1.90
C PRO A 21 -18.01 44.99 0.96
N ASP A 22 -19.01 44.25 0.49
CA ASP A 22 -20.22 44.73 -0.20
C ASP A 22 -20.19 44.69 -1.75
N SER A 23 -20.58 43.52 -2.27
CA SER A 23 -21.36 43.41 -3.51
C SER A 23 -22.17 42.12 -3.42
N ASP A 24 -23.35 42.25 -2.78
CA ASP A 24 -24.40 41.24 -2.66
C ASP A 24 -24.96 40.84 -4.05
N PRO A 25 -25.61 39.67 -4.19
CA PRO A 25 -25.56 38.77 -5.32
C PRO A 25 -26.79 38.88 -6.23
N ALA A 26 -26.60 38.54 -7.50
CA ALA A 26 -27.61 37.84 -8.29
C ALA A 26 -26.97 37.40 -9.61
N ASP A 27 -27.42 36.23 -10.07
CA ASP A 27 -27.40 35.83 -11.47
C ASP A 27 -26.06 35.59 -12.15
N HIS A 28 -25.49 34.42 -11.89
CA HIS A 28 -24.95 33.62 -13.00
C HIS A 28 -25.39 32.16 -12.85
N PHE A 29 -26.60 31.89 -13.35
CA PHE A 29 -27.01 30.53 -13.71
C PHE A 29 -25.92 29.88 -14.57
N SER A 30 -25.26 28.85 -14.02
CA SER A 30 -24.43 27.95 -14.80
C SER A 30 -25.21 26.68 -15.09
N PRO A 31 -25.83 26.49 -16.28
CA PRO A 31 -26.24 25.17 -16.73
C PRO A 31 -25.03 24.49 -17.37
N GLY A 32 -24.01 24.24 -16.56
CA GLY A 32 -22.92 23.37 -16.93
C GLY A 32 -23.27 21.97 -16.49
N SER A 33 -23.97 21.20 -17.35
CA SER A 33 -24.11 19.75 -17.24
C SER A 33 -22.73 19.10 -17.27
N ARG A 34 -22.01 19.15 -16.15
CA ARG A 34 -20.74 18.48 -15.96
C ARG A 34 -21.09 17.13 -15.36
N GLY A 35 -21.12 16.14 -16.25
CA GLY A 35 -21.53 14.77 -15.96
C GLY A 35 -20.95 14.27 -14.65
N SER A 36 -21.77 13.57 -13.90
CA SER A 36 -21.33 12.74 -12.79
C SER A 36 -20.09 11.97 -13.24
N PRO A 37 -18.95 12.03 -12.55
CA PRO A 37 -18.00 10.95 -12.68
C PRO A 37 -18.75 9.73 -12.17
N ALA A 38 -19.08 8.82 -13.09
CA ALA A 38 -19.42 7.46 -12.70
C ALA A 38 -18.34 7.00 -11.70
N PRO A 39 -18.70 6.32 -10.61
CA PRO A 39 -17.69 5.75 -9.72
C PRO A 39 -16.76 4.93 -10.60
N SER A 40 -15.48 5.24 -10.57
CA SER A 40 -14.45 4.50 -11.28
C SER A 40 -14.51 3.04 -10.83
N ILE A 41 -15.34 2.23 -11.49
CA ILE A 41 -15.16 0.78 -11.59
C ILE A 41 -14.00 0.60 -12.58
N LEU A 42 -12.86 1.21 -12.25
CA LEU A 42 -11.63 1.08 -13.00
C LEU A 42 -10.83 0.01 -12.28
N SER A 43 -10.99 -1.19 -12.82
CA SER A 43 -9.90 -2.14 -13.01
C SER A 43 -9.13 -2.51 -11.75
N ASN A 44 -9.72 -3.37 -10.91
CA ASN A 44 -8.92 -4.32 -10.15
C ASN A 44 -8.98 -5.71 -10.78
N THR A 45 -8.95 -5.78 -12.11
CA THR A 45 -8.26 -6.90 -12.78
C THR A 45 -6.76 -6.65 -12.64
N ARG A 46 -6.26 -6.55 -11.39
CA ARG A 46 -4.83 -6.71 -11.12
C ARG A 46 -4.47 -8.01 -11.82
N HIS A 47 -3.51 -7.95 -12.75
CA HIS A 47 -2.92 -9.15 -13.29
C HIS A 47 -2.57 -10.04 -12.09
N ARG A 48 -3.24 -11.18 -11.94
CA ARG A 48 -3.05 -12.12 -10.81
C ARG A 48 -1.63 -12.69 -10.70
N PHE A 49 -0.72 -12.19 -11.54
CA PHE A 49 0.67 -12.57 -11.65
C PHE A 49 1.63 -11.58 -10.97
N ASP A 50 1.20 -10.36 -10.64
CA ASP A 50 2.04 -9.32 -10.00
C ASP A 50 1.80 -9.16 -8.48
N LEU A 51 1.33 -10.21 -7.81
CA LEU A 51 1.16 -10.18 -6.36
C LEU A 51 2.54 -10.21 -5.69
N SER A 52 2.90 -9.17 -4.93
CA SER A 52 4.15 -9.18 -4.17
C SER A 52 4.08 -10.20 -3.00
N MET A 53 5.24 -10.60 -2.45
CA MET A 53 5.25 -11.44 -1.24
C MET A 53 4.48 -10.77 -0.09
N ARG A 54 4.63 -9.45 0.08
CA ARG A 54 3.91 -8.68 1.09
C ARG A 54 2.40 -8.79 0.92
N ASP A 55 1.91 -8.47 -0.27
CA ASP A 55 0.47 -8.54 -0.58
C ASP A 55 -0.08 -9.97 -0.41
N PHE A 56 0.74 -10.97 -0.72
CA PHE A 56 0.39 -12.36 -0.50
C PHE A 56 0.23 -12.71 0.98
N LEU A 57 1.15 -12.25 1.85
CA LEU A 57 1.02 -12.46 3.29
C LEU A 57 -0.23 -11.78 3.85
N GLU A 58 -0.52 -10.55 3.41
CA GLU A 58 -1.76 -9.84 3.75
C GLU A 58 -2.99 -10.64 3.28
N CYS A 59 -2.97 -11.18 2.06
CA CYS A 59 -4.00 -12.07 1.55
C CYS A 59 -4.15 -13.34 2.40
N CYS A 60 -3.07 -13.84 3.00
CA CYS A 60 -3.07 -14.97 3.92
C CYS A 60 -3.57 -14.61 5.33
N HIS A 61 -3.84 -13.33 5.64
CA HIS A 61 -4.06 -12.84 7.01
C HIS A 61 -2.86 -13.08 7.93
N ILE A 62 -1.65 -13.08 7.35
CA ILE A 62 -0.38 -13.13 8.08
C ILE A 62 0.20 -11.72 8.07
N PRO A 63 0.62 -11.15 9.21
CA PRO A 63 1.31 -9.87 9.23
C PRO A 63 2.58 -9.94 8.37
N PRO A 64 2.76 -9.06 7.37
CA PRO A 64 3.95 -9.10 6.52
C PRO A 64 5.26 -8.85 7.27
N GLU A 65 5.18 -8.19 8.42
CA GLU A 65 6.29 -7.90 9.31
C GLU A 65 6.50 -8.97 10.40
N ASP A 66 5.78 -10.10 10.33
CA ASP A 66 5.97 -11.20 11.28
C ASP A 66 7.43 -11.73 11.21
N PRO A 67 8.23 -11.55 12.27
CA PRO A 67 9.66 -11.87 12.21
C PRO A 67 9.92 -13.37 12.09
N ALA A 68 9.02 -14.23 12.58
CA ALA A 68 9.16 -15.67 12.47
C ALA A 68 8.94 -16.12 11.01
N ILE A 69 7.93 -15.57 10.35
CA ILE A 69 7.66 -15.84 8.93
C ILE A 69 8.78 -15.28 8.06
N LEU A 70 9.18 -14.02 8.26
CA LEU A 70 10.26 -13.40 7.50
C LEU A 70 11.59 -14.15 7.63
N LYS A 71 11.90 -14.65 8.83
CA LYS A 71 13.09 -15.50 9.04
C LYS A 71 13.02 -16.77 8.21
N LEU A 72 11.89 -17.48 8.22
CA LEU A 72 11.72 -18.71 7.43
C LEU A 72 11.81 -18.45 5.92
N LEU A 73 11.20 -17.36 5.43
CA LEU A 73 11.31 -16.97 4.03
C LEU A 73 12.78 -16.73 3.62
N LYS A 74 13.54 -16.06 4.49
CA LYS A 74 14.96 -15.79 4.26
C LYS A 74 15.81 -17.07 4.32
N ASP A 75 15.62 -17.89 5.35
CA ASP A 75 16.39 -19.12 5.59
C ASP A 75 16.22 -20.10 4.41
N HIS A 76 15.03 -20.16 3.81
CA HIS A 76 14.71 -21.02 2.67
C HIS A 76 14.79 -20.34 1.30
N GLN A 77 15.30 -19.11 1.23
CA GLN A 77 15.46 -18.34 -0.02
C GLN A 77 14.16 -18.18 -0.82
N ILE A 78 13.03 -18.03 -0.12
CA ILE A 78 11.72 -17.84 -0.72
C ILE A 78 11.53 -16.35 -1.04
N HIS A 79 11.81 -15.98 -2.28
CA HIS A 79 11.73 -14.59 -2.74
C HIS A 79 10.34 -14.19 -3.26
N HIS A 80 9.52 -15.16 -3.67
CA HIS A 80 8.24 -14.90 -4.33
C HIS A 80 7.17 -15.92 -3.89
N TRP A 81 5.92 -15.48 -3.75
CA TRP A 81 4.83 -16.31 -3.21
C TRP A 81 4.55 -17.55 -4.06
N THR A 82 4.87 -17.50 -5.36
CA THR A 82 4.67 -18.64 -6.27
C THR A 82 5.47 -19.87 -5.85
N ALA A 83 6.50 -19.73 -5.01
CA ALA A 83 7.21 -20.84 -4.40
C ALA A 83 6.30 -21.75 -3.55
N PHE A 84 5.17 -21.23 -3.07
CA PHE A 84 4.18 -22.00 -2.32
C PHE A 84 3.21 -22.78 -3.22
N LYS A 85 3.26 -22.60 -4.55
CA LYS A 85 2.43 -23.39 -5.47
C LYS A 85 2.88 -24.85 -5.43
N ASN A 86 1.91 -25.76 -5.32
CA ASN A 86 2.11 -27.20 -5.23
C ASN A 86 2.87 -27.68 -3.98
N VAL A 87 3.12 -26.81 -3.00
CA VAL A 87 3.71 -27.21 -1.71
C VAL A 87 2.61 -27.77 -0.81
N SER A 88 2.85 -28.94 -0.24
CA SER A 88 1.99 -29.61 0.71
C SER A 88 2.09 -29.00 2.11
N LYS A 89 1.11 -29.32 2.97
CA LYS A 89 1.11 -28.89 4.37
C LYS A 89 2.29 -29.47 5.14
N GLU A 90 2.68 -30.69 4.79
CA GLU A 90 3.78 -31.44 5.37
C GLU A 90 5.11 -30.77 5.03
N GLU A 91 5.33 -30.43 3.77
CA GLU A 91 6.53 -29.69 3.32
C GLU A 91 6.65 -28.33 4.04
N LEU A 92 5.55 -27.58 4.19
CA LEU A 92 5.59 -26.32 4.95
C LEU A 92 5.99 -26.53 6.42
N LYS A 93 5.53 -27.63 7.05
CA LYS A 93 5.95 -27.95 8.42
C LYS A 93 7.42 -28.36 8.49
N GLU A 94 7.92 -29.10 7.52
CA GLU A 94 9.33 -29.48 7.42
C GLU A 94 10.25 -28.27 7.23
N LEU A 95 9.77 -27.24 6.51
CA LEU A 95 10.44 -25.94 6.43
C LEU A 95 10.40 -25.17 7.76
N GLY A 96 9.63 -25.61 8.76
CA GLY A 96 9.57 -25.01 10.08
C GLY A 96 8.41 -24.03 10.29
N PHE A 97 7.47 -23.93 9.34
CA PHE A 97 6.25 -23.15 9.57
C PHE A 97 5.39 -23.80 10.65
N ALA A 98 4.87 -22.98 11.57
CA ALA A 98 3.92 -23.43 12.56
C ALA A 98 2.58 -23.82 11.91
N PHE A 99 1.80 -24.66 12.60
CA PHE A 99 0.53 -25.20 12.08
C PHE A 99 -0.43 -24.12 11.54
N GLY A 100 -0.59 -23.02 12.28
CA GLY A 100 -1.47 -21.90 11.90
C GLY A 100 -1.08 -21.27 10.56
N PRO A 101 0.13 -20.71 10.43
CA PRO A 101 0.66 -20.21 9.17
C PRO A 101 0.56 -21.21 8.00
N CYS A 102 0.82 -22.50 8.22
CA CYS A 102 0.64 -23.51 7.17
C CYS A 102 -0.79 -23.52 6.61
N GLN A 103 -1.82 -23.41 7.45
CA GLN A 103 -3.22 -23.36 6.98
C GLN A 103 -3.49 -22.10 6.17
N LEU A 104 -2.99 -20.97 6.65
CA LEU A 104 -3.22 -19.67 6.04
C LEU A 104 -2.54 -19.56 4.67
N ILE A 105 -1.29 -20.04 4.54
CA ILE A 105 -0.52 -20.03 3.29
C ILE A 105 -1.21 -20.90 2.23
N ILE A 106 -1.59 -22.14 2.56
CA ILE A 106 -2.28 -23.03 1.61
C ILE A 106 -3.58 -22.40 1.12
N ALA A 107 -4.38 -21.85 2.04
CA ALA A 107 -5.61 -21.16 1.68
C ALA A 107 -5.34 -19.91 0.82
N GLY A 108 -4.25 -19.19 1.09
CA GLY A 108 -3.81 -18.02 0.31
C GLY A 108 -3.40 -18.37 -1.11
N VAL A 109 -2.67 -19.47 -1.31
CA VAL A 109 -2.30 -19.97 -2.65
C VAL A 109 -3.54 -20.26 -3.49
N LEU A 110 -4.56 -20.88 -2.90
CA LEU A 110 -5.83 -21.18 -3.57
C LEU A 110 -6.63 -19.92 -3.92
N ARG A 111 -6.51 -18.82 -3.16
CA ARG A 111 -7.16 -17.54 -3.46
C ARG A 111 -6.41 -16.74 -4.53
N ALA A 112 -5.09 -16.84 -4.54
CA ALA A 112 -4.21 -16.10 -5.45
C ALA A 112 -4.14 -16.71 -6.86
N ASN A 113 -4.57 -17.97 -7.01
CA ASN A 113 -4.63 -18.71 -8.27
C ASN A 113 -6.05 -18.63 -8.87
#